data_AF-A0A957MDE6-F1
#
_entry.id   AF-A0A957MDE6-F1
#
_cell.length_a   1.000
_cell.length_b   1.000
_cell.length_c   1.000
_cell.angle_alpha   90.00
_cell.angle_beta   90.00
_cell.angle_gamma   90.00
#
_symmetry.space_group_name_H-M   'P 1'
#
loop_
_entity.id
_entity.type
_entity.pdbx_description
1 polymer ?
#
loop_
_entity_poly.entity_id
_entity_poly.type
_entity_poly.pdbx_seq_one_letter_code
_entity_poly.pdbx_strand_id
1 'polypeptide(L)'
;GRWAMKKQLNLSIPAELARSEAIQGAQPDRFAPLRAVAQKLSRRGVAAAKAELANQALVTLAELLYELDEDGRPANVDPDGRILVPLPWGRLGHKVWGLRRTEANALRWLMLQRNAVQNEPLWVYDAAGRTWLLNLAYTRRGAMTYLRTLPVTLAEWRQAWDVTRSQWSRQHLSGE
;
A
#
# COMPACT_ATOMS: atom_id res chain seq x y z
N GLY A 1 -58.86 -1.93 46.53
CA GLY A 1 -57.42 -1.59 46.42
C GLY A 1 -56.81 -2.40 45.30
N ARG A 2 -56.30 -1.75 44.25
CA ARG A 2 -55.59 -2.37 43.12
C ARG A 2 -54.15 -1.85 43.14
N TRP A 3 -53.19 -2.71 43.47
CA TRP A 3 -51.77 -2.41 43.33
C TRP A 3 -51.14 -3.46 42.41
N ALA A 4 -50.74 -3.01 41.23
CA ALA A 4 -49.98 -3.78 40.26
C ALA A 4 -48.52 -3.88 40.73
N MET A 5 -48.02 -5.09 40.95
CA MET A 5 -46.59 -5.33 41.14
C MET A 5 -45.90 -5.32 39.77
N LYS A 6 -45.07 -4.30 39.53
CA LYS A 6 -44.06 -4.31 38.46
C LYS A 6 -42.99 -5.34 38.80
N LYS A 7 -42.86 -6.38 37.99
CA LYS A 7 -41.75 -7.35 38.06
C LYS A 7 -40.49 -6.68 37.51
N GLN A 8 -39.61 -6.17 38.37
CA GLN A 8 -38.25 -5.79 37.98
C GLN A 8 -37.47 -7.07 37.65
N LEU A 9 -37.15 -7.28 36.37
CA LEU A 9 -36.10 -8.22 36.00
C LEU A 9 -34.76 -7.60 36.36
N ASN A 10 -34.19 -8.01 37.49
CA ASN A 10 -32.76 -7.82 37.74
C ASN A 10 -32.01 -8.77 36.81
N LEU A 11 -31.64 -8.28 35.63
CA LEU A 11 -30.64 -8.91 34.77
C LEU A 11 -29.28 -8.77 35.47
N SER A 12 -28.99 -9.70 36.37
CA SER A 12 -27.65 -9.88 36.90
C SER A 12 -26.75 -10.30 35.74
N ILE A 13 -25.76 -9.47 35.42
CA ILE A 13 -24.71 -9.82 34.46
C ILE A 13 -24.05 -11.12 34.96
N PRO A 14 -24.02 -12.20 34.16
CA PRO A 14 -23.37 -13.44 34.54
C PRO A 14 -21.96 -13.16 35.05
N ALA A 15 -21.58 -13.75 36.18
CA ALA A 15 -20.27 -13.54 36.82
C ALA A 15 -19.07 -13.80 35.87
N GLU A 16 -19.29 -14.54 34.78
CA GLU A 16 -18.31 -14.77 33.71
C GLU A 16 -18.07 -13.55 32.80
N LEU A 17 -19.09 -12.72 32.56
CA LEU A 17 -18.96 -11.47 31.79
C LEU A 17 -18.25 -10.39 32.62
N ALA A 18 -18.56 -10.29 33.91
CA ALA A 18 -17.84 -9.40 34.83
C ALA A 18 -16.35 -9.78 34.98
N ARG A 19 -16.03 -11.07 34.92
CA ARG A 19 -14.64 -11.58 34.92
C ARG A 19 -13.90 -11.24 33.62
N SER A 20 -14.59 -11.24 32.48
CA SER A 20 -13.99 -10.94 31.17
C SER A 20 -13.71 -9.45 30.97
N GLU A 21 -14.56 -8.57 31.49
CA GLU A 21 -14.31 -7.12 31.50
C GLU A 21 -13.20 -6.72 32.50
N ALA A 22 -13.14 -7.38 33.66
CA ALA A 22 -12.05 -7.18 34.63
C ALA A 22 -10.67 -7.63 34.10
N ILE A 23 -10.63 -8.65 33.23
CA ILE A 23 -9.38 -9.11 32.59
C ILE A 23 -8.87 -8.11 31.54
N GLN A 24 -9.73 -7.31 30.92
CA GLN A 24 -9.28 -6.25 30.00
C GLN A 24 -8.63 -5.06 30.73
N GLY A 25 -9.03 -4.77 31.97
CA GLY A 25 -8.46 -3.68 32.78
C GLY A 25 -7.17 -4.02 33.52
N ALA A 26 -6.88 -5.30 33.75
CA ALA A 26 -5.75 -5.74 34.58
C ALA A 26 -4.75 -6.62 33.82
N GLN A 27 -4.29 -6.18 32.65
CA GLN A 27 -3.04 -6.74 32.11
C GLN A 27 -1.83 -5.99 32.69
N PRO A 28 -0.85 -6.70 33.27
CA PRO A 28 0.25 -6.07 34.00
C PRO A 28 1.07 -5.12 33.10
N ASP A 29 1.37 -3.93 33.63
CA ASP A 29 2.14 -2.84 32.99
C ASP A 29 3.50 -3.25 32.43
N ARG A 30 4.04 -4.39 32.87
CA ARG A 30 5.30 -4.98 32.39
C ARG A 30 5.37 -5.17 30.88
N PHE A 31 4.22 -5.33 30.21
CA PHE A 31 4.16 -5.48 28.75
C PHE A 31 3.77 -4.19 28.02
N ALA A 32 3.55 -3.06 28.70
CA ALA A 32 3.21 -1.79 28.04
C ALA A 32 4.24 -1.35 26.98
N PRO A 33 5.58 -1.50 27.20
CA PRO A 33 6.57 -1.22 26.16
C PRO A 33 6.43 -2.16 24.96
N LEU A 34 6.20 -3.46 25.20
CA LEU A 34 5.99 -4.47 24.16
C LEU A 34 4.67 -4.26 23.40
N ARG A 35 3.63 -3.78 24.07
CA ARG A 35 2.33 -3.45 23.48
C ARG A 35 2.43 -2.16 22.64
N ALA A 36 3.18 -1.16 23.09
CA ALA A 36 3.49 0.04 22.32
C ALA A 36 4.39 -0.26 21.10
N VAL A 37 5.37 -1.16 21.25
CA VAL A 37 6.16 -1.69 20.13
C VAL A 37 5.27 -2.49 19.18
N ALA A 38 4.38 -3.36 19.66
CA ALA A 38 3.44 -4.12 18.83
C ALA A 38 2.37 -3.25 18.15
N GLN A 39 1.99 -2.12 18.75
CA GLN A 39 1.12 -1.11 18.13
C GLN A 39 1.88 -0.32 17.05
N LYS A 40 3.16 0.04 17.28
CA LYS A 40 4.05 0.62 16.24
C LYS A 40 4.39 -0.39 15.14
N LEU A 41 4.54 -1.67 15.46
CA LEU A 41 4.69 -2.81 14.54
C LEU A 41 3.36 -3.30 13.98
N SER A 42 2.24 -2.69 14.35
CA SER A 42 0.93 -3.18 13.93
C SER A 42 0.91 -3.29 12.41
N ARG A 43 0.30 -4.36 11.89
CA ARG A 43 0.20 -4.59 10.43
C ARG A 43 -0.42 -3.39 9.70
N ARG A 44 -1.19 -2.56 10.43
CA ARG A 44 -1.77 -1.30 9.97
C ARG A 44 -0.70 -0.23 9.72
N GLY A 45 0.28 -0.05 10.62
CA GLY A 45 1.43 0.83 10.41
C GLY A 45 2.39 0.32 9.33
N VAL A 46 2.64 -0.99 9.29
CA VAL A 46 3.56 -1.60 8.30
C VAL A 46 3.04 -1.49 6.87
N ALA A 47 1.75 -1.75 6.64
CA ALA A 47 1.18 -1.62 5.30
C ALA A 47 1.11 -0.16 4.84
N ALA A 48 0.81 0.77 5.75
CA ALA A 48 0.81 2.21 5.46
C ALA A 48 2.23 2.70 5.12
N ALA A 49 3.24 2.31 5.90
CA ALA A 49 4.64 2.66 5.62
C ALA A 49 5.12 2.13 4.26
N LYS A 50 4.67 0.94 3.85
CA LYS A 50 5.01 0.39 2.53
C LYS A 50 4.32 1.12 1.38
N ALA A 51 3.05 1.52 1.56
CA ALA A 51 2.35 2.36 0.59
C ALA A 51 3.06 3.71 0.44
N GLU A 52 3.49 4.31 1.56
CA GLU A 52 4.27 5.55 1.56
C GLU A 52 5.61 5.40 0.84
N LEU A 53 6.36 4.33 1.13
CA LEU A 53 7.61 4.02 0.42
C LEU A 53 7.39 3.87 -1.09
N ALA A 54 6.30 3.23 -1.51
CA ALA A 54 5.95 3.11 -2.92
C ALA A 54 5.63 4.47 -3.55
N ASN A 55 4.88 5.33 -2.85
CA ASN A 55 4.59 6.70 -3.31
C ASN A 55 5.87 7.53 -3.44
N GLN A 56 6.76 7.47 -2.45
CA GLN A 56 8.05 8.16 -2.50
C GLN A 56 8.88 7.70 -3.70
N ALA A 57 8.94 6.39 -3.95
CA ALA A 57 9.65 5.83 -5.11
C ALA A 57 9.03 6.29 -6.44
N LEU A 58 7.70 6.38 -6.54
CA LEU A 58 7.00 6.87 -7.74
C LEU A 58 7.27 8.35 -8.01
N VAL A 59 7.24 9.19 -6.97
CA VAL A 59 7.54 10.62 -7.08
C VAL A 59 8.99 10.83 -7.49
N THR A 60 9.92 10.16 -6.81
CA THR A 60 11.36 10.28 -7.10
C THR A 60 11.67 9.76 -8.51
N LEU A 61 11.05 8.67 -8.94
CA LEU A 61 11.14 8.20 -10.33
C LEU A 61 10.65 9.26 -11.31
N ALA A 62 9.47 9.84 -11.08
CA ALA A 62 8.95 10.84 -11.99
C ALA A 62 9.85 12.08 -12.04
N GLU A 63 10.43 12.53 -10.93
CA GLU A 63 11.42 13.61 -10.97
C GLU A 63 12.61 13.26 -11.85
N LEU A 64 13.21 12.07 -11.65
CA LEU A 64 14.32 11.55 -12.44
C LEU A 64 13.99 11.49 -13.94
N LEU A 65 12.80 11.00 -14.31
CA LEU A 65 12.41 10.84 -15.72
C LEU A 65 12.22 12.17 -16.47
N TYR A 66 11.94 13.26 -15.75
CA TYR A 66 11.82 14.60 -16.32
C TYR A 66 13.10 15.43 -16.18
N GLU A 67 14.20 14.85 -15.71
CA GLU A 67 15.51 15.50 -15.77
C GLU A 67 15.95 15.67 -17.22
N LEU A 68 16.49 16.86 -17.51
CA LEU A 68 17.05 17.20 -18.81
C LEU A 68 18.57 17.19 -18.70
N ASP A 69 19.22 16.72 -19.76
CA ASP A 69 20.67 16.81 -19.93
C ASP A 69 21.10 18.25 -20.30
N GLU A 70 22.40 18.49 -20.42
CA GLU A 70 22.97 19.82 -20.75
C GLU A 70 22.46 20.38 -22.09
N ASP A 71 22.06 19.51 -23.02
CA ASP A 71 21.51 19.87 -24.32
C ASP A 71 19.98 20.07 -24.31
N GLY A 72 19.35 19.98 -23.13
CA GLY A 72 17.91 20.17 -22.93
C GLY A 72 17.05 18.97 -23.32
N ARG A 73 17.63 17.81 -23.63
CA ARG A 73 16.89 16.58 -23.94
C ARG A 73 16.62 15.75 -22.68
N PRO A 74 15.55 14.93 -22.65
CA PRO A 74 15.33 14.00 -21.54
C PRO A 74 16.51 13.04 -21.39
N ALA A 75 17.10 12.99 -20.19
CA ALA A 75 18.27 12.13 -19.94
C ALA A 75 17.89 10.65 -19.72
N ASN A 76 16.67 10.40 -19.23
CA ASN A 76 16.25 9.11 -18.69
C ASN A 76 15.09 8.46 -19.46
N VAL A 77 14.67 9.07 -20.57
CA VAL A 77 13.52 8.65 -21.39
C VAL A 77 13.85 8.82 -22.87
N ASP A 78 13.64 7.76 -23.66
CA ASP A 78 13.77 7.83 -25.12
C ASP A 78 12.66 8.69 -25.76
N PRO A 79 12.85 9.18 -27.00
CA PRO A 79 11.82 9.96 -27.71
C PRO A 79 10.48 9.26 -27.91
N ASP A 80 10.44 7.93 -27.85
CA ASP A 80 9.21 7.12 -27.92
C ASP A 80 8.57 6.84 -26.55
N GLY A 81 9.14 7.41 -25.48
CA GLY A 81 8.68 7.27 -24.11
C GLY A 81 9.30 6.10 -23.35
N ARG A 82 10.19 5.28 -23.95
CA ARG A 82 10.82 4.17 -23.21
C ARG A 82 11.64 4.69 -22.04
N ILE A 83 11.42 4.08 -20.88
CA ILE A 83 12.13 4.45 -19.66
C ILE A 83 13.49 3.74 -19.63
N LEU A 84 14.57 4.51 -19.53
CA LEU A 84 15.95 4.02 -19.60
C LEU A 84 16.53 3.62 -18.23
N VAL A 85 15.93 4.11 -17.15
CA VAL A 85 16.37 3.85 -15.77
C VAL A 85 15.62 2.66 -15.14
N PRO A 86 16.23 1.96 -14.17
CA PRO A 86 15.57 0.84 -13.51
C PRO A 86 14.31 1.27 -12.74
N LEU A 87 13.18 0.59 -12.96
CA LEU A 87 11.91 0.91 -12.28
C LEU A 87 11.83 0.32 -10.86
N PRO A 88 11.09 0.95 -9.92
CA PRO A 88 10.88 0.44 -8.57
C PRO A 88 10.12 -0.88 -8.53
N TRP A 89 9.26 -1.12 -9.51
CA TRP A 89 8.55 -2.40 -9.72
C TRP A 89 9.23 -3.29 -10.78
N GLY A 90 10.42 -2.91 -11.22
CA GLY A 90 11.25 -3.67 -12.15
C GLY A 90 11.90 -4.89 -11.52
N ARG A 91 12.19 -5.91 -12.33
CA ARG A 91 12.81 -7.17 -11.87
C ARG A 91 14.15 -6.91 -11.15
N LEU A 92 14.96 -6.00 -11.69
CA LEU A 92 16.31 -5.71 -11.19
C LEU A 92 16.39 -4.37 -10.43
N GLY A 93 15.51 -3.40 -10.74
CA GLY A 93 15.58 -2.04 -10.19
C GLY A 93 15.16 -1.90 -8.73
N HIS A 94 14.24 -2.74 -8.24
CA HIS A 94 13.59 -2.56 -6.93
C HIS A 94 14.52 -2.25 -5.73
N LYS A 95 15.71 -2.86 -5.68
CA LYS A 95 16.67 -2.64 -4.59
C LYS A 95 17.20 -1.22 -4.53
N VAL A 96 17.40 -0.58 -5.68
CA VAL A 96 17.89 0.82 -5.77
C VAL A 96 16.90 1.79 -5.15
N TRP A 97 15.61 1.45 -5.21
CA TRP A 97 14.52 2.24 -4.66
C TRP A 97 14.19 1.88 -3.20
N GLY A 98 14.97 0.99 -2.57
CA GLY A 98 14.73 0.53 -1.20
C GLY A 98 13.58 -0.47 -1.05
N LEU A 99 13.00 -0.96 -2.15
CA LEU A 99 11.92 -1.96 -2.10
C LEU A 99 12.47 -3.37 -1.94
N ARG A 100 11.76 -4.20 -1.18
CA ARG A 100 11.93 -5.66 -1.20
C ARG A 100 11.29 -6.26 -2.44
N ARG A 101 11.70 -7.47 -2.83
CA ARG A 101 11.15 -8.14 -4.01
C ARG A 101 9.63 -8.30 -3.97
N THR A 102 9.08 -8.63 -2.80
CA THR A 102 7.63 -8.78 -2.60
C THR A 102 6.89 -7.46 -2.76
N GLU A 103 7.50 -6.34 -2.36
CA GLU A 103 6.93 -5.00 -2.47
C GLU A 103 6.95 -4.54 -3.94
N ALA A 104 8.03 -4.82 -4.66
CA ALA A 104 8.11 -4.58 -6.09
C ALA A 104 7.09 -5.39 -6.88
N ASN A 105 6.83 -6.64 -6.49
CA ASN A 105 5.79 -7.46 -7.12
C ASN A 105 4.39 -6.87 -6.89
N ALA A 106 4.07 -6.45 -5.65
CA ALA A 106 2.81 -5.78 -5.32
C ALA A 106 2.66 -4.48 -6.13
N LEU A 107 3.69 -3.63 -6.15
CA LEU A 107 3.69 -2.40 -6.93
C LEU A 107 3.54 -2.67 -8.43
N ARG A 108 4.21 -3.70 -8.98
CA ARG A 108 4.07 -4.08 -10.39
C ARG A 108 2.62 -4.46 -10.71
N TRP A 109 2.00 -5.27 -9.87
CA TRP A 109 0.61 -5.66 -10.05
C TRP A 109 -0.30 -4.43 -10.06
N LEU A 110 -0.09 -3.51 -9.11
CA LEU A 110 -0.87 -2.27 -9.01
C LEU A 110 -0.70 -1.38 -10.24
N MET A 111 0.54 -1.17 -10.70
CA MET A 111 0.80 -0.37 -11.92
C MET A 111 0.14 -0.99 -13.16
N LEU A 112 0.14 -2.33 -13.29
CA LEU A 112 -0.55 -3.01 -14.39
C LEU A 112 -2.07 -2.83 -14.33
N GLN A 113 -2.67 -2.88 -13.13
CA GLN A 113 -4.10 -2.62 -12.95
C GLN A 113 -4.45 -1.18 -13.31
N ARG A 114 -3.66 -0.20 -12.84
CA ARG A 114 -3.85 1.21 -13.19
C ARG A 114 -3.75 1.44 -14.70
N ASN A 115 -2.76 0.87 -15.35
CA ASN A 115 -2.62 0.92 -16.81
C ASN A 115 -3.82 0.33 -17.55
N ALA A 116 -4.46 -0.72 -17.02
CA ALA A 116 -5.59 -1.37 -17.67
C ALA A 116 -6.92 -0.61 -17.50
N VAL A 117 -7.07 0.17 -16.43
CA VAL A 117 -8.35 0.82 -16.07
C VAL A 117 -8.35 2.32 -16.38
N GLN A 118 -7.20 2.97 -16.31
CA GLN A 118 -7.10 4.41 -16.56
C GLN A 118 -7.03 4.68 -18.06
N ASN A 119 -7.78 5.70 -18.51
CA ASN A 119 -7.75 6.14 -19.90
C ASN A 119 -6.39 6.77 -20.27
N GLU A 120 -5.80 7.52 -19.33
CA GLU A 120 -4.51 8.21 -19.51
C GLU A 120 -3.58 7.90 -18.32
N PRO A 121 -2.96 6.72 -18.27
CA PRO A 121 -2.00 6.41 -17.22
C PRO A 121 -0.69 7.18 -17.46
N LEU A 122 -0.03 7.62 -16.37
CA LEU A 122 1.31 8.21 -16.44
C LEU A 122 2.36 7.19 -16.88
N TRP A 123 2.23 5.95 -16.43
CA TRP A 123 3.09 4.82 -16.78
C TRP A 123 2.33 3.87 -17.68
N VAL A 124 2.76 3.76 -18.92
CA VAL A 124 2.12 2.89 -19.92
C VAL A 124 2.89 1.58 -20.01
N TYR A 125 2.19 0.45 -19.90
CA TYR A 125 2.78 -0.86 -20.16
C TYR A 125 2.48 -1.28 -21.60
N ASP A 126 3.52 -1.32 -22.43
CA ASP A 126 3.45 -1.93 -23.75
C ASP A 126 3.55 -3.46 -23.61
N ALA A 127 2.43 -4.14 -23.85
CA ALA A 127 2.36 -5.60 -23.78
C ALA A 127 3.16 -6.29 -24.88
N ALA A 128 3.28 -5.68 -26.07
CA ALA A 128 4.00 -6.25 -27.20
C ALA A 128 5.52 -6.21 -26.95
N GLY A 129 6.04 -5.04 -26.58
CA GLY A 129 7.45 -4.87 -26.20
C GLY A 129 7.79 -5.36 -24.79
N ARG A 130 6.78 -5.71 -23.98
CA ARG A 130 6.91 -6.08 -22.55
C ARG A 130 7.69 -5.05 -21.75
N THR A 131 7.53 -3.78 -22.11
CA THR A 131 8.29 -2.65 -21.56
C THR A 131 7.37 -1.61 -20.96
N TRP A 132 7.92 -0.74 -20.13
CA TRP A 132 7.22 0.39 -19.56
C TRP A 132 7.66 1.68 -20.24
N LEU A 133 6.69 2.51 -20.54
CA LEU A 133 6.86 3.81 -21.17
C LEU A 133 6.35 4.90 -20.22
N LEU A 134 6.97 6.07 -20.27
CA LEU A 134 6.40 7.31 -19.77
C LEU A 134 5.39 7.83 -20.79
N ASN A 135 4.20 8.21 -20.35
CA ASN A 135 3.25 8.90 -21.20
C ASN A 135 3.71 10.34 -21.46
N LEU A 136 4.22 10.59 -22.66
CA LEU A 136 4.80 11.88 -23.07
C LEU A 136 3.78 13.02 -23.17
N ALA A 137 2.47 12.76 -23.07
CA ALA A 137 1.47 13.82 -22.98
C ALA A 137 1.55 14.59 -21.66
N TYR A 138 2.15 14.01 -20.62
CA TYR A 138 2.34 14.69 -19.34
C TYR A 138 3.59 15.59 -19.36
N THR A 139 3.42 16.82 -18.89
CA THR A 139 4.54 17.66 -18.46
C THR A 139 5.03 17.22 -17.08
N ARG A 140 6.24 17.62 -16.67
CA ARG A 140 6.75 17.40 -15.29
C ARG A 140 5.73 17.81 -14.23
N ARG A 141 5.13 19.00 -14.38
CA ARG A 141 4.09 19.50 -13.47
C ARG A 141 2.85 18.62 -13.50
N GLY A 142 2.41 18.21 -14.68
CA GLY A 142 1.27 17.30 -14.86
C GLY A 142 1.49 15.95 -14.18
N ALA A 143 2.68 15.35 -14.33
CA ALA A 143 3.05 14.10 -13.68
C ALA A 143 3.06 14.23 -12.15
N MET A 144 3.59 15.33 -11.59
CA MET A 144 3.54 15.57 -10.15
C MET A 144 2.11 15.74 -9.64
N THR A 145 1.25 16.45 -10.38
CA THR A 145 -0.17 16.57 -10.05
C THR A 145 -0.84 15.21 -10.06
N TYR A 146 -0.61 14.40 -11.11
CA TYR A 146 -1.14 13.04 -11.23
C TYR A 146 -0.78 12.18 -10.01
N LEU A 147 0.48 12.21 -9.56
CA LEU A 147 0.91 11.42 -8.40
C LEU A 147 0.32 11.92 -7.07
N ARG A 148 0.02 13.22 -6.95
CA ARG A 148 -0.65 13.79 -5.78
C ARG A 148 -2.14 13.48 -5.74
N THR A 149 -2.81 13.44 -6.89
CA THR A 149 -4.25 13.18 -6.98
C THR A 149 -4.57 11.69 -6.93
N LEU A 150 -3.66 10.85 -7.42
CA LEU A 150 -3.80 9.40 -7.47
C LEU A 150 -2.63 8.69 -6.76
N PRO A 151 -2.38 8.96 -5.47
CA PRO A 151 -1.36 8.25 -4.72
C PRO A 151 -1.75 6.77 -4.59
N VAL A 152 -0.78 5.89 -4.37
CA VAL A 152 -1.04 4.53 -3.91
C VAL A 152 -1.65 4.61 -2.51
N THR A 153 -2.91 4.23 -2.40
CA THR A 153 -3.64 4.22 -1.13
C THR A 153 -3.31 2.95 -0.32
N LEU A 154 -3.56 2.99 0.99
CA LEU A 154 -3.44 1.80 1.84
C LEU A 154 -4.35 0.66 1.37
N ALA A 155 -5.54 0.98 0.83
CA ALA A 155 -6.48 -0.01 0.34
C ALA A 155 -5.94 -0.74 -0.91
N GLU A 156 -5.48 0.02 -1.91
CA GLU A 156 -4.87 -0.56 -3.11
C GLU A 156 -3.61 -1.36 -2.76
N TRP A 157 -2.79 -0.86 -1.83
CA TRP A 157 -1.59 -1.57 -1.39
C TRP A 157 -1.91 -2.92 -0.76
N ARG A 158 -2.94 -2.99 0.10
CA ARG A 158 -3.38 -4.26 0.71
C ARG A 158 -3.87 -5.23 -0.34
N GLN A 159 -4.70 -4.78 -1.27
CA GLN A 159 -5.18 -5.63 -2.36
C GLN A 159 -4.01 -6.20 -3.18
N ALA A 160 -3.08 -5.34 -3.58
CA ALA A 160 -1.90 -5.75 -4.34
C ALA A 160 -1.02 -6.73 -3.56
N TRP A 161 -0.82 -6.47 -2.27
CA TRP A 161 -0.08 -7.35 -1.37
C TRP A 161 -0.73 -8.73 -1.28
N ASP A 162 -2.04 -8.79 -1.12
CA ASP A 162 -2.79 -10.04 -0.93
C ASP A 162 -2.71 -10.95 -2.17
N VAL A 163 -2.87 -10.36 -3.35
CA VAL A 163 -2.82 -11.09 -4.62
C VAL A 163 -1.39 -11.53 -4.99
N THR A 164 -0.37 -10.79 -4.57
CA THR A 164 1.03 -11.09 -4.93
C THR A 164 1.77 -11.92 -3.88
N ARG A 165 1.16 -12.21 -2.73
CA ARG A 165 1.66 -13.20 -1.77
C ARG A 165 1.68 -14.60 -2.38
N SER A 166 2.62 -15.43 -1.89
CA SER A 166 2.87 -16.79 -2.40
C SER A 166 1.59 -17.63 -2.40
N GLN A 167 1.45 -18.52 -3.38
CA GLN A 167 0.28 -19.40 -3.46
C GLN A 167 0.13 -20.28 -2.21
N TRP A 168 1.25 -20.75 -1.64
CA TRP A 168 1.23 -21.46 -0.36
C TRP A 168 0.59 -20.63 0.76
N SER A 169 0.97 -19.35 0.90
CA SER A 169 0.39 -18.46 1.90
C SER A 169 -1.11 -18.24 1.66
N ARG A 170 -1.55 -18.14 0.41
CA ARG A 170 -2.97 -18.00 0.09
C ARG A 170 -3.77 -19.27 0.43
N GLN A 171 -3.20 -20.44 0.19
CA GLN A 171 -3.88 -21.71 0.45
C GLN A 171 -3.90 -22.10 1.93
N HIS A 172 -2.91 -21.67 2.73
CA HIS A 172 -2.73 -22.16 4.10
C HIS A 172 -2.96 -21.10 5.20
N LEU A 173 -3.09 -19.81 4.85
CA LEU A 173 -3.28 -18.73 5.84
C LEU A 173 -4.57 -17.92 5.63
N SER A 174 -5.38 -18.24 4.61
CA SER A 174 -6.66 -17.57 4.31
C SER A 174 -7.86 -18.37 4.83
N GLY A 175 -7.74 -18.91 6.05
CA GLY A 175 -8.86 -19.57 6.72
C GLY A 175 -9.80 -18.55 7.34
N GLU A 176 -10.84 -18.20 6.60
CA GLU A 176 -12.18 -17.93 7.16
C GLU A 176 -13.09 -19.10 6.77
#